data_AF-A0A6A4RB72-F1
#
_entry.id   AF-A0A6A4RB72-F1
#
_cell.length_a   1.000
_cell.length_b   1.000
_cell.length_c   1.000
_cell.angle_alpha   90.00
_cell.angle_beta   90.00
_cell.angle_gamma   90.00
#
_symmetry.space_group_name_H-M   'P 1'
#
loop_
_entity.id
_entity.type
_entity.pdbx_description
1 polymer ?
#
loop_
_entity_poly.entity_id
_entity_poly.type
_entity_poly.pdbx_seq_one_letter_code
_entity_poly.pdbx_strand_id
1 'polypeptide(L)'
;MSSIDPHALRAAFGSFMTGVTVVTARSADGTPVGFAANSFASVSLDPPLLLVCPGKFLSSYDSFANCTHFAVNVLAEGQEEVSNTFSSFKGDRFARVAHHLDSNGVPIIEGAIAQFSCSTHQSLPAGDHCILIGQVQDFTQTGAPGLGYVGGQYFSLGVERAALENTLDTAVCGAIIKEADHVLLEQTPKGFRPPQITSADRGQMRQNLCKDLEARGIKLRLEQAYSVFDDRHSGTHFAYFLANSTSSSSNDTLQAVPIQDLAGLSYSSPAIAQMMARFALEARTGGFALYLGDAQRGDVHPSSERI
;
A
#
# COMPACT_ATOMS: atom_id res chain seq x y z
N MET A 1 -8.75 7.93 -35.37
CA MET A 1 -8.71 7.94 -33.89
C MET A 1 -9.37 6.65 -33.41
N SER A 2 -8.80 6.00 -32.39
CA SER A 2 -9.35 4.75 -31.84
C SER A 2 -10.80 4.94 -31.39
N SER A 3 -11.65 3.93 -31.57
CA SER A 3 -13.02 3.89 -31.02
C SER A 3 -13.06 3.59 -29.52
N ILE A 4 -11.90 3.30 -28.91
CA ILE A 4 -11.76 2.98 -27.49
C ILE A 4 -11.68 4.27 -26.69
N ASP A 5 -12.50 4.38 -25.64
CA ASP A 5 -12.42 5.49 -24.67
C ASP A 5 -11.08 5.43 -23.90
N PRO A 6 -10.22 6.47 -24.01
CA PRO A 6 -8.94 6.51 -23.30
C PRO A 6 -9.07 6.42 -21.78
N HIS A 7 -10.14 6.95 -21.18
CA HIS A 7 -10.35 6.89 -19.74
C HIS A 7 -10.66 5.47 -19.28
N ALA A 8 -11.57 4.79 -19.97
CA ALA A 8 -11.88 3.38 -19.71
C ALA A 8 -10.65 2.48 -19.90
N LEU A 9 -9.85 2.71 -20.95
CA LEU A 9 -8.62 1.95 -21.19
C LEU A 9 -7.58 2.17 -20.09
N ARG A 10 -7.39 3.43 -19.65
CA ARG A 10 -6.47 3.76 -18.55
C ARG A 10 -6.90 3.10 -17.24
N ALA A 11 -8.20 3.09 -16.93
CA ALA A 11 -8.74 2.41 -15.76
C ALA A 11 -8.52 0.89 -15.82
N ALA A 12 -8.71 0.28 -17.00
CA ALA A 12 -8.45 -1.14 -17.21
C ALA A 12 -6.96 -1.49 -17.00
N PHE A 13 -6.03 -0.72 -17.57
CA PHE A 13 -4.60 -0.91 -17.33
C PHE A 13 -4.21 -0.69 -15.86
N GLY A 14 -4.83 0.28 -15.20
CA GLY A 14 -4.61 0.56 -13.77
C GLY A 14 -5.06 -0.56 -12.83
N SER A 15 -5.81 -1.55 -13.31
CA SER A 15 -6.19 -2.72 -12.51
C SER A 15 -5.03 -3.70 -12.30
N PHE A 16 -3.96 -3.61 -13.10
CA PHE A 16 -2.74 -4.38 -12.88
C PHE A 16 -1.89 -3.72 -11.79
N MET A 17 -1.70 -4.43 -10.69
CA MET A 17 -0.89 -3.99 -9.56
C MET A 17 0.58 -3.91 -9.94
N THR A 18 1.25 -2.83 -9.54
CA THR A 18 2.65 -2.55 -9.87
C THR A 18 3.40 -2.02 -8.65
N GLY A 19 4.73 -2.15 -8.66
CA GLY A 19 5.58 -1.29 -7.83
C GLY A 19 5.77 0.09 -8.46
N VAL A 20 6.29 1.03 -7.69
CA VAL A 20 6.61 2.37 -8.16
C VAL A 20 8.12 2.52 -8.36
N THR A 21 8.51 3.08 -9.49
CA THR A 21 9.91 3.39 -9.78
C THR A 21 10.11 4.88 -10.09
N VAL A 22 11.32 5.37 -9.86
CA VAL A 22 11.81 6.62 -10.45
C VAL A 22 12.94 6.28 -11.41
N VAL A 23 12.73 6.66 -12.67
CA VAL A 23 13.74 6.51 -13.72
C VAL A 23 14.51 7.83 -13.81
N THR A 24 15.83 7.75 -13.75
CA THR A 24 16.73 8.91 -13.75
C THR A 24 17.75 8.79 -14.88
N ALA A 25 18.16 9.93 -15.43
CA ALA A 25 19.20 10.03 -16.44
C ALA A 25 19.82 11.43 -16.37
N ARG A 26 20.69 11.74 -17.34
CA ARG A 26 21.15 13.11 -17.59
C ARG A 26 20.78 13.54 -19.00
N SER A 27 20.36 14.78 -19.16
CA SER A 27 20.22 15.42 -20.46
C SER A 27 21.58 15.70 -21.10
N ALA A 28 21.59 16.09 -22.38
CA ALA A 28 22.81 16.32 -23.14
C ALA A 28 23.71 17.43 -22.57
N ASP A 29 23.12 18.42 -21.88
CA ASP A 29 23.84 19.47 -21.14
C ASP A 29 24.33 19.03 -19.76
N GLY A 30 24.04 17.79 -19.37
CA GLY A 30 24.42 17.21 -18.09
C GLY A 30 23.46 17.50 -16.94
N THR A 31 22.32 18.15 -17.18
CA THR A 31 21.29 18.38 -16.14
C THR A 31 20.64 17.04 -15.74
N PRO A 32 20.43 16.77 -14.44
CA PRO A 32 19.74 15.56 -14.02
C PRO A 32 18.25 15.62 -14.42
N VAL A 33 17.75 14.54 -15.00
CA VAL A 33 16.35 14.40 -15.39
C VAL A 33 15.78 13.12 -14.79
N GLY A 34 14.50 13.15 -14.44
CA GLY A 34 13.84 12.01 -13.82
C GLY A 34 12.33 12.06 -13.94
N PHE A 35 11.70 10.89 -13.98
CA PHE A 35 10.25 10.74 -13.93
C PHE A 35 9.85 9.51 -13.14
N ALA A 36 8.68 9.54 -12.52
CA ALA A 36 8.11 8.36 -11.89
C ALA A 36 7.47 7.47 -12.96
N ALA A 37 7.66 6.16 -12.83
CA ALA A 37 7.13 5.17 -13.75
C ALA A 37 6.66 3.94 -12.98
N ASN A 38 5.57 3.34 -13.46
CA ASN A 38 5.11 2.02 -13.03
C ASN A 38 4.98 1.04 -14.22
N SER A 39 5.56 1.39 -15.36
CA SER A 39 5.66 0.55 -16.58
C SER A 39 6.89 -0.35 -16.59
N PHE A 40 7.57 -0.47 -15.46
CA PHE A 40 8.78 -1.26 -15.31
C PHE A 40 8.51 -2.77 -15.49
N ALA A 41 9.43 -3.47 -16.15
CA ALA A 41 9.47 -4.92 -16.15
C ALA A 41 10.91 -5.46 -16.23
N SER A 42 11.19 -6.54 -15.50
CA SER A 42 12.37 -7.38 -15.73
C SER A 42 12.18 -8.19 -17.02
N VAL A 43 13.20 -8.25 -17.88
CA VAL A 43 13.08 -8.84 -19.22
C VAL A 43 13.92 -10.11 -19.37
N SER A 44 15.18 -10.07 -18.95
CA SER A 44 16.11 -11.18 -19.14
C SER A 44 17.13 -11.22 -18.00
N LEU A 45 17.60 -12.41 -17.66
CA LEU A 45 18.71 -12.61 -16.70
C LEU A 45 20.07 -12.72 -17.39
N ASP A 46 20.12 -13.28 -18.60
CA ASP A 46 21.35 -13.40 -19.39
C ASP A 46 21.07 -13.13 -20.90
N PRO A 47 21.47 -11.96 -21.44
CA PRO A 47 22.05 -10.83 -20.71
C PRO A 47 21.03 -10.20 -19.74
N PRO A 48 21.48 -9.48 -18.68
CA PRO A 48 20.59 -8.90 -17.68
C PRO A 48 19.88 -7.67 -18.24
N LEU A 49 18.60 -7.81 -18.60
CA LEU A 49 17.80 -6.76 -19.24
C LEU A 49 16.57 -6.39 -18.41
N LEU A 50 16.24 -5.11 -18.43
CA LEU A 50 14.99 -4.54 -17.93
C LEU A 50 14.41 -3.54 -18.94
N LEU A 51 13.14 -3.17 -18.77
CA LEU A 51 12.51 -2.11 -19.55
C LEU A 51 11.70 -1.14 -18.71
N VAL A 52 11.52 0.07 -19.24
CA VAL A 52 10.58 1.10 -18.80
C VAL A 52 10.00 1.82 -20.01
N CYS A 53 8.86 2.48 -19.86
CA CYS A 53 8.21 3.18 -20.98
C CYS A 53 8.07 4.69 -20.71
N PRO A 54 9.04 5.54 -21.13
CA PRO A 54 8.90 6.99 -21.09
C PRO A 54 7.82 7.49 -22.06
N GLY A 55 6.95 8.39 -21.58
CA GLY A 55 5.92 9.01 -22.40
C GLY A 55 6.44 10.20 -23.20
N LYS A 56 5.96 10.36 -24.44
CA LYS A 56 6.32 11.50 -25.32
C LYS A 56 5.86 12.86 -24.80
N PHE A 57 4.95 12.86 -23.84
CA PHE A 57 4.46 14.08 -23.16
C PHE A 57 5.42 14.58 -22.07
N LEU A 58 6.43 13.80 -21.69
CA LEU A 58 7.44 14.25 -20.73
C LEU A 58 8.31 15.34 -21.36
N SER A 59 8.55 16.43 -20.62
CA SER A 59 9.50 17.47 -21.05
C SER A 59 10.93 16.93 -21.20
N SER A 60 11.26 15.86 -20.48
CA SER A 60 12.53 15.14 -20.54
C SER A 60 12.54 13.98 -21.55
N TYR A 61 11.49 13.82 -22.39
CA TYR A 61 11.38 12.68 -23.31
C TYR A 61 12.62 12.52 -24.19
N ASP A 62 13.10 13.60 -24.83
CA ASP A 62 14.27 13.54 -25.71
C ASP A 62 15.55 13.15 -24.96
N SER A 63 15.64 13.48 -23.67
CA SER A 63 16.76 13.04 -22.84
C SER A 63 16.74 11.53 -22.63
N PHE A 64 15.57 10.94 -22.33
CA PHE A 64 15.45 9.50 -22.15
C PHE A 64 15.53 8.72 -23.47
N ALA A 65 14.91 9.23 -24.54
CA ALA A 65 14.90 8.58 -25.85
C ALA A 65 16.31 8.43 -26.45
N ASN A 66 17.24 9.34 -26.09
CA ASN A 66 18.60 9.38 -26.61
C ASN A 66 19.69 9.13 -25.54
N CYS A 67 19.32 8.80 -24.29
CA CYS A 67 20.32 8.59 -23.24
C CYS A 67 21.16 7.34 -23.53
N THR A 68 22.44 7.38 -23.15
CA THR A 68 23.33 6.21 -23.18
C THR A 68 23.30 5.44 -21.88
N HIS A 69 22.98 6.10 -20.77
CA HIS A 69 22.87 5.53 -19.44
C HIS A 69 21.67 6.10 -18.70
N PHE A 70 21.03 5.28 -17.90
CA PHE A 70 19.92 5.64 -17.03
C PHE A 70 19.92 4.72 -15.82
N ALA A 71 19.18 5.09 -14.78
CA ALA A 71 18.96 4.24 -13.63
C ALA A 71 17.47 4.06 -13.35
N VAL A 72 17.12 2.92 -12.76
CA VAL A 72 15.77 2.62 -12.29
C VAL A 72 15.84 2.41 -10.78
N ASN A 73 15.10 3.24 -10.04
CA ASN A 73 15.06 3.22 -8.59
C ASN A 73 13.68 2.73 -8.15
N VAL A 74 13.59 1.50 -7.64
CA VAL A 74 12.34 0.92 -7.11
C VAL A 74 12.12 1.49 -5.72
N LEU A 75 11.04 2.25 -5.54
CA LEU A 75 10.80 3.02 -4.33
C LEU A 75 10.38 2.14 -3.15
N ALA A 76 10.85 2.51 -1.96
CA ALA A 76 10.39 1.95 -0.69
C ALA A 76 9.04 2.52 -0.27
N GLU A 77 8.37 1.80 0.62
CA GLU A 77 7.26 2.37 1.39
C GLU A 77 7.68 3.65 2.12
N GLY A 78 6.79 4.64 2.19
CA GLY A 78 7.10 5.96 2.74
C GLY A 78 7.77 6.91 1.74
N GLN A 79 8.04 6.47 0.49
CA GLN A 79 8.58 7.33 -0.58
C GLN A 79 7.51 7.85 -1.55
N GLU A 80 6.25 7.97 -1.11
CA GLU A 80 5.15 8.55 -1.88
C GLU A 80 5.49 9.99 -2.31
N GLU A 81 6.09 10.78 -1.42
CA GLU A 81 6.51 12.15 -1.73
C GLU A 81 7.58 12.21 -2.83
N VAL A 82 8.48 11.22 -2.89
CA VAL A 82 9.46 11.10 -3.96
C VAL A 82 8.76 10.82 -5.28
N SER A 83 7.85 9.85 -5.32
CA SER A 83 7.05 9.53 -6.50
C SER A 83 6.23 10.75 -6.98
N ASN A 84 5.57 11.44 -6.06
CA ASN A 84 4.78 12.65 -6.34
C ASN A 84 5.63 13.77 -6.94
N THR A 85 6.85 13.97 -6.40
CA THR A 85 7.82 14.95 -6.90
C THR A 85 8.20 14.65 -8.35
N PHE A 86 8.51 13.38 -8.66
CA PHE A 86 8.90 12.98 -10.01
C PHE A 86 7.71 12.85 -11.00
N SER A 87 6.47 12.84 -10.51
CA SER A 87 5.25 12.75 -11.34
C SER A 87 4.69 14.12 -11.72
N SER A 88 4.68 15.08 -10.80
CA SER A 88 3.84 16.29 -10.92
C SER A 88 4.56 17.61 -10.68
N PHE A 89 5.68 17.61 -9.95
CA PHE A 89 6.38 18.85 -9.60
C PHE A 89 7.08 19.46 -10.83
N LYS A 90 6.91 20.77 -11.01
CA LYS A 90 7.40 21.54 -12.17
C LYS A 90 8.68 22.36 -11.90
N GLY A 91 9.27 22.24 -10.70
CA GLY A 91 10.56 22.86 -10.36
C GLY A 91 11.72 21.87 -10.39
N ASP A 92 12.82 22.23 -9.74
CA ASP A 92 13.96 21.33 -9.56
C ASP A 92 13.58 20.16 -8.63
N ARG A 93 13.33 19.00 -9.23
CA ARG A 93 12.96 17.76 -8.53
C ARG A 93 14.12 17.20 -7.71
N PHE A 94 15.33 17.30 -8.23
CA PHE A 94 16.53 16.75 -7.61
C PHE A 94 17.00 17.59 -6.42
N ALA A 95 16.63 18.88 -6.35
CA ALA A 95 16.80 19.69 -5.15
C ALA A 95 15.92 19.24 -3.96
N ARG A 96 14.88 18.43 -4.20
CA ARG A 96 13.93 17.96 -3.16
C ARG A 96 14.12 16.51 -2.73
N VAL A 97 14.91 15.75 -3.48
CA VAL A 97 15.07 14.31 -3.26
C VAL A 97 16.54 14.00 -3.09
N ALA A 98 16.89 13.37 -1.97
CA ALA A 98 18.25 12.92 -1.69
C ALA A 98 18.68 11.90 -2.75
N HIS A 99 19.85 12.14 -3.33
CA HIS A 99 20.41 11.30 -4.37
C HIS A 99 21.93 11.45 -4.39
N HIS A 100 22.59 10.40 -4.86
CA HIS A 100 24.01 10.42 -5.21
C HIS A 100 24.17 10.06 -6.69
N LEU A 101 25.39 10.14 -7.22
CA LEU A 101 25.66 9.76 -8.60
C LEU A 101 26.32 8.38 -8.64
N ASP A 102 25.93 7.56 -9.62
CA ASP A 102 26.64 6.32 -9.94
C ASP A 102 27.96 6.56 -10.66
N SER A 103 28.66 5.48 -11.05
CA SER A 103 29.93 5.54 -11.78
C SER A 103 29.85 6.19 -13.16
N ASN A 104 28.65 6.30 -13.74
CA ASN A 104 28.38 6.96 -15.02
C ASN A 104 27.84 8.39 -14.82
N GLY A 105 27.75 8.86 -13.56
CA GLY A 105 27.21 10.16 -13.21
C GLY A 105 25.69 10.22 -13.24
N VAL A 106 24.97 9.09 -13.31
CA VAL A 106 23.50 9.06 -13.29
C VAL A 106 22.99 9.17 -11.85
N PRO A 107 21.96 9.98 -11.56
CA PRO A 107 21.41 10.08 -10.21
C PRO A 107 20.78 8.77 -9.72
N ILE A 108 21.15 8.33 -8.52
CA ILE A 108 20.57 7.20 -7.79
C ILE A 108 19.81 7.76 -6.59
N ILE A 109 18.53 7.43 -6.49
CA ILE A 109 17.64 7.92 -5.43
C ILE A 109 17.93 7.17 -4.13
N GLU A 110 18.26 7.92 -3.08
CA GLU A 110 18.51 7.32 -1.76
C GLU A 110 17.23 6.72 -1.16
N GLY A 111 17.40 5.63 -0.39
CA GLY A 111 16.28 4.94 0.27
C GLY A 111 15.43 4.05 -0.63
N ALA A 112 15.66 4.02 -1.95
CA ALA A 112 15.03 3.06 -2.85
C ALA A 112 15.40 1.62 -2.47
N ILE A 113 14.43 0.69 -2.53
CA ILE A 113 14.64 -0.71 -2.12
C ILE A 113 15.48 -1.50 -3.11
N ALA A 114 15.50 -1.09 -4.38
CA ALA A 114 16.38 -1.62 -5.39
C ALA A 114 16.77 -0.50 -6.35
N GLN A 115 18.03 -0.49 -6.76
CA GLN A 115 18.58 0.51 -7.68
C GLN A 115 19.31 -0.25 -8.77
N PHE A 116 19.03 0.08 -10.03
CA PHE A 116 19.67 -0.53 -11.19
C PHE A 116 20.34 0.54 -12.02
N SER A 117 21.65 0.45 -12.21
CA SER A 117 22.41 1.28 -13.16
C SER A 117 22.48 0.56 -14.50
N CYS A 118 22.00 1.22 -15.56
CA CYS A 118 21.83 0.62 -16.88
C CYS A 118 22.58 1.39 -17.96
N SER A 119 23.12 0.65 -18.92
CA SER A 119 23.41 1.18 -20.25
C SER A 119 22.19 0.95 -21.15
N THR A 120 21.92 1.89 -22.05
CA THR A 120 20.82 1.76 -23.01
C THR A 120 21.14 0.64 -24.00
N HIS A 121 20.35 -0.43 -23.97
CA HIS A 121 20.43 -1.52 -24.92
C HIS A 121 19.66 -1.17 -26.20
N GLN A 122 18.43 -0.67 -26.05
CA GLN A 122 17.58 -0.29 -27.18
C GLN A 122 16.49 0.70 -26.77
N SER A 123 16.09 1.59 -27.69
CA SER A 123 14.93 2.47 -27.55
C SER A 123 14.01 2.27 -28.75
N LEU A 124 12.76 1.87 -28.51
CA LEU A 124 11.80 1.48 -29.53
C LEU A 124 10.56 2.39 -29.51
N PRO A 125 10.17 3.02 -30.63
CA PRO A 125 8.91 3.77 -30.68
C PRO A 125 7.70 2.85 -30.44
N ALA A 126 6.80 3.24 -29.53
CA ALA A 126 5.62 2.47 -29.17
C ALA A 126 4.41 3.39 -28.92
N GLY A 127 3.81 3.90 -29.99
CA GLY A 127 2.67 4.81 -29.92
C GLY A 127 3.03 6.16 -29.32
N ASP A 128 2.38 6.54 -28.23
CA ASP A 128 2.62 7.78 -27.46
C ASP A 128 3.75 7.64 -26.42
N HIS A 129 4.38 6.47 -26.36
CA HIS A 129 5.56 6.18 -25.53
C HIS A 129 6.72 5.66 -26.40
N CYS A 130 7.88 5.46 -25.78
CA CYS A 130 8.89 4.52 -26.28
C CYS A 130 9.09 3.39 -25.25
N ILE A 131 9.58 2.24 -25.70
CA ILE A 131 10.09 1.18 -24.82
C ILE A 131 11.60 1.39 -24.73
N LEU A 132 12.08 1.75 -23.55
CA LEU A 132 13.49 1.91 -23.24
C LEU A 132 13.98 0.63 -22.55
N ILE A 133 14.83 -0.13 -23.23
CA ILE A 133 15.43 -1.36 -22.73
C ILE A 133 16.85 -1.04 -22.25
N GLY A 134 17.15 -1.39 -21.01
CA GLY A 134 18.46 -1.22 -20.38
C GLY A 134 19.13 -2.55 -20.09
N GLN A 135 20.44 -2.62 -20.32
CA GLN A 135 21.28 -3.69 -19.82
C GLN A 135 21.88 -3.30 -18.48
N VAL A 136 21.55 -4.06 -17.43
CA VAL A 136 22.00 -3.79 -16.07
C VAL A 136 23.52 -3.97 -15.97
N GLN A 137 24.20 -2.93 -15.51
CA GLN A 137 25.65 -2.91 -15.29
C GLN A 137 26.00 -3.07 -13.81
N ASP A 138 25.17 -2.53 -12.92
CA ASP A 138 25.30 -2.65 -11.47
C ASP A 138 23.92 -2.57 -10.82
N PHE A 139 23.77 -3.16 -9.64
CA PHE A 139 22.53 -3.06 -8.87
C PHE A 139 22.75 -3.22 -7.36
N THR A 140 21.86 -2.61 -6.61
CA THR A 140 21.72 -2.83 -5.17
C THR A 140 20.30 -3.27 -4.84
N GLN A 141 20.14 -3.96 -3.72
CA GLN A 141 18.83 -4.26 -3.16
C GLN A 141 18.87 -4.22 -1.64
N THR A 142 17.74 -3.92 -1.04
CA THR A 142 17.50 -4.00 0.41
C THR A 142 16.25 -4.85 0.68
N GLY A 143 16.21 -5.53 1.83
CA GLY A 143 15.05 -6.35 2.21
C GLY A 143 13.80 -5.56 2.67
N ALA A 144 13.77 -4.24 2.50
CA ALA A 144 12.64 -3.40 2.89
C ALA A 144 11.45 -3.58 1.92
N PRO A 145 10.21 -3.35 2.38
CA PRO A 145 9.03 -3.44 1.52
C PRO A 145 8.98 -2.27 0.52
N GLY A 146 8.45 -2.55 -0.67
CA GLY A 146 8.35 -1.59 -1.76
C GLY A 146 7.01 -0.86 -1.81
N LEU A 147 7.02 0.35 -2.36
CA LEU A 147 5.83 1.14 -2.62
C LEU A 147 5.03 0.53 -3.78
N GLY A 148 3.75 0.22 -3.52
CA GLY A 148 2.80 -0.30 -4.48
C GLY A 148 1.94 0.78 -5.13
N TYR A 149 1.41 0.48 -6.32
CA TYR A 149 0.44 1.31 -7.02
C TYR A 149 -0.59 0.47 -7.78
N VAL A 150 -1.88 0.73 -7.54
CA VAL A 150 -3.01 0.11 -8.28
C VAL A 150 -4.19 1.07 -8.31
N GLY A 151 -5.00 1.03 -9.37
CA GLY A 151 -6.23 1.82 -9.47
C GLY A 151 -6.04 3.35 -9.49
N GLY A 152 -4.81 3.85 -9.63
CA GLY A 152 -4.50 5.27 -9.55
C GLY A 152 -4.07 5.76 -8.16
N GLN A 153 -3.79 4.86 -7.23
CA GLN A 153 -3.50 5.16 -5.84
C GLN A 153 -2.25 4.37 -5.37
N TYR A 154 -1.64 4.79 -4.26
CA TYR A 154 -0.53 4.08 -3.61
C TYR A 154 -1.00 3.11 -2.51
N PHE A 155 -0.36 1.93 -2.45
CA PHE A 155 -0.53 0.99 -1.34
C PHE A 155 0.81 0.48 -0.81
N SER A 156 0.79 -0.05 0.40
CA SER A 156 1.93 -0.65 1.10
C SER A 156 1.62 -2.09 1.48
N LEU A 157 2.59 -3.00 1.27
CA LEU A 157 2.53 -4.41 1.69
C LEU A 157 3.02 -4.58 3.15
N GLY A 158 3.96 -3.75 3.58
CA GLY A 158 4.56 -3.71 4.91
C GLY A 158 3.57 -3.32 5.99
N VAL A 159 2.54 -2.54 5.69
CA VAL A 159 1.48 -2.20 6.66
C VAL A 159 0.62 -3.41 7.05
N GLU A 160 0.33 -4.33 6.11
CA GLU A 160 -0.36 -5.60 6.43
C GLU A 160 0.58 -6.66 7.02
N ARG A 161 1.87 -6.60 6.67
CA ARG A 161 2.89 -7.58 7.10
C ARG A 161 3.50 -7.27 8.47
N ALA A 162 3.77 -6.00 8.78
CA ALA A 162 4.21 -5.53 10.11
C ALA A 162 3.14 -5.74 11.19
N ALA A 163 1.86 -5.72 10.78
CA ALA A 163 0.71 -6.13 11.59
C ALA A 163 0.61 -7.65 11.84
N LEU A 164 1.54 -8.45 11.30
CA LEU A 164 1.56 -9.90 11.50
C LEU A 164 2.91 -10.39 12.06
N GLU A 165 3.97 -9.59 11.96
CA GLU A 165 5.36 -10.03 12.22
C GLU A 165 5.98 -9.58 13.57
N ASN A 166 5.31 -8.80 14.44
CA ASN A 166 5.93 -8.33 15.70
C ASN A 166 5.98 -9.37 16.85
N THR A 167 7.16 -9.54 17.46
CA THR A 167 7.61 -10.53 18.48
C THR A 167 6.83 -10.55 19.81
N LEU A 168 5.63 -11.11 19.85
CA LEU A 168 4.77 -11.22 21.04
C LEU A 168 4.07 -12.60 21.09
N ASP A 169 3.91 -13.22 22.26
CA ASP A 169 3.52 -14.65 22.33
C ASP A 169 2.06 -14.92 21.87
N THR A 170 1.18 -13.91 21.88
CA THR A 170 -0.25 -14.07 21.58
C THR A 170 -0.73 -13.00 20.60
N ALA A 171 -1.52 -13.40 19.60
CA ALA A 171 -2.14 -12.48 18.65
C ALA A 171 -3.68 -12.62 18.62
N VAL A 172 -4.34 -11.48 18.46
CA VAL A 172 -5.80 -11.34 18.35
C VAL A 172 -6.14 -10.84 16.96
N CYS A 173 -7.08 -11.53 16.31
CA CYS A 173 -7.59 -11.16 14.99
C CYS A 173 -9.10 -10.95 15.12
N GLY A 174 -9.59 -9.76 14.81
CA GLY A 174 -11.00 -9.40 14.92
C GLY A 174 -11.58 -8.74 13.68
N ALA A 175 -12.92 -8.65 13.63
CA ALA A 175 -13.64 -8.04 12.51
C ALA A 175 -14.66 -7.02 13.02
N ILE A 176 -14.63 -5.82 12.44
CA ILE A 176 -15.71 -4.83 12.57
C ILE A 176 -16.69 -5.11 11.44
N ILE A 177 -17.74 -5.87 11.76
CA ILE A 177 -18.72 -6.35 10.78
C ILE A 177 -19.84 -5.32 10.67
N LYS A 178 -19.92 -4.64 9.53
CA LYS A 178 -20.96 -3.67 9.23
C LYS A 178 -22.15 -4.34 8.53
N GLU A 179 -23.35 -4.04 9.00
CA GLU A 179 -24.62 -4.41 8.38
C GLU A 179 -25.52 -3.18 8.29
N ALA A 180 -25.64 -2.60 7.08
CA ALA A 180 -26.31 -1.32 6.87
C ALA A 180 -25.77 -0.24 7.83
N ASP A 181 -26.60 0.25 8.76
CA ASP A 181 -26.23 1.27 9.76
C ASP A 181 -25.88 0.69 11.15
N HIS A 182 -25.62 -0.61 11.23
CA HIS A 182 -25.26 -1.32 12.46
C HIS A 182 -23.88 -1.95 12.36
N VAL A 183 -23.26 -2.18 13.52
CA VAL A 183 -22.10 -3.04 13.69
C VAL A 183 -22.46 -4.21 14.61
N LEU A 184 -22.03 -5.41 14.25
CA LEU A 184 -22.19 -6.58 15.11
C LEU A 184 -21.09 -6.61 16.18
N LEU A 185 -21.49 -6.69 17.45
CA LEU A 185 -20.60 -6.73 18.60
C LEU A 185 -20.88 -7.94 19.51
N GLU A 186 -19.85 -8.41 20.18
CA GLU A 186 -19.94 -9.38 21.28
C GLU A 186 -20.08 -8.65 22.62
N GLN A 187 -21.04 -9.06 23.45
CA GLN A 187 -21.10 -8.66 24.84
C GLN A 187 -20.20 -9.56 25.69
N THR A 188 -19.22 -8.99 26.38
CA THR A 188 -18.39 -9.69 27.36
C THR A 188 -18.69 -9.18 28.79
N PRO A 189 -18.23 -9.89 29.85
CA PRO A 189 -18.33 -9.38 31.22
C PRO A 189 -17.63 -8.03 31.44
N LYS A 190 -16.67 -7.66 30.59
CA LYS A 190 -15.91 -6.38 30.67
C LYS A 190 -16.47 -5.28 29.76
N GLY A 191 -17.55 -5.54 29.02
CA GLY A 191 -18.12 -4.63 28.02
C GLY A 191 -18.11 -5.22 26.61
N PHE A 192 -18.47 -4.39 25.64
CA PHE A 192 -18.55 -4.79 24.22
C PHE A 192 -17.16 -4.95 23.58
N ARG A 193 -17.11 -5.73 22.50
CA ARG A 193 -15.98 -5.77 21.55
C ARG A 193 -16.42 -6.27 20.18
N PRO A 194 -15.67 -5.99 19.11
CA PRO A 194 -15.86 -6.69 17.85
C PRO A 194 -15.58 -8.20 18.01
N PRO A 195 -16.27 -9.06 17.25
CA PRO A 195 -15.95 -10.49 17.23
C PRO A 195 -14.50 -10.75 16.84
N GLN A 196 -13.86 -11.66 17.57
CA GLN A 196 -12.42 -11.90 17.44
C GLN A 196 -12.02 -13.31 17.88
N ILE A 197 -10.91 -13.80 17.33
CA ILE A 197 -10.21 -15.01 17.78
C ILE A 197 -8.86 -14.65 18.39
N THR A 198 -8.28 -15.59 19.13
CA THR A 198 -6.93 -15.49 19.68
C THR A 198 -6.13 -16.72 19.24
N SER A 199 -4.94 -16.52 18.68
CA SER A 199 -4.11 -17.60 18.13
C SER A 199 -2.62 -17.31 18.31
N ALA A 200 -1.83 -18.37 18.49
CA ALA A 200 -0.37 -18.33 18.39
C ALA A 200 0.11 -18.54 16.93
N ASP A 201 -0.70 -19.21 16.08
CA ASP A 201 -0.44 -19.34 14.65
C ASP A 201 -0.95 -18.10 13.91
N ARG A 202 0.00 -17.31 13.42
CA ARG A 202 -0.21 -15.97 12.87
C ARG A 202 -0.51 -15.95 11.38
N GLY A 203 0.09 -16.88 10.62
CA GLY A 203 -0.01 -16.91 9.16
C GLY A 203 -1.41 -17.22 8.65
N GLN A 204 -2.24 -17.85 9.49
CA GLN A 204 -3.60 -18.26 9.13
C GLN A 204 -4.70 -17.49 9.89
N MET A 205 -4.36 -16.43 10.63
CA MET A 205 -5.33 -15.75 11.50
C MET A 205 -6.56 -15.21 10.76
N ARG A 206 -6.40 -14.63 9.58
CA ARG A 206 -7.54 -14.17 8.75
C ARG A 206 -8.45 -15.34 8.36
N GLN A 207 -7.87 -16.45 7.92
CA GLN A 207 -8.61 -17.64 7.53
C GLN A 207 -9.32 -18.28 8.74
N ASN A 208 -8.65 -18.34 9.89
CA ASN A 208 -9.19 -18.90 11.12
C ASN A 208 -10.34 -18.04 11.66
N LEU A 209 -10.23 -16.71 11.59
CA LEU A 209 -11.31 -15.80 11.95
C LEU A 209 -12.54 -16.01 11.05
N CYS A 210 -12.35 -16.10 9.73
CA CYS A 210 -13.45 -16.40 8.81
C CYS A 210 -14.12 -17.75 9.11
N LYS A 211 -13.32 -18.80 9.38
CA LYS A 211 -13.84 -20.13 9.73
C LYS A 211 -14.62 -20.13 11.05
N ASP A 212 -14.11 -19.42 12.07
CA ASP A 212 -14.80 -19.28 13.36
C ASP A 212 -16.16 -18.59 13.19
N LEU A 213 -16.18 -17.48 12.46
CA LEU A 213 -17.41 -16.72 12.24
C LEU A 213 -18.39 -17.46 11.34
N GLU A 214 -17.92 -18.19 10.32
CA GLU A 214 -18.77 -19.05 9.51
C GLU A 214 -19.36 -20.21 10.34
N ALA A 215 -18.59 -20.81 11.25
CA ALA A 215 -19.08 -21.84 12.17
C ALA A 215 -20.13 -21.29 13.15
N ARG A 216 -20.04 -19.99 13.47
CA ARG A 216 -21.07 -19.24 14.21
C ARG A 216 -22.23 -18.78 13.31
N GLY A 217 -22.25 -19.15 12.03
CA GLY A 217 -23.33 -18.83 11.10
C GLY A 217 -23.24 -17.44 10.47
N ILE A 218 -22.10 -16.76 10.55
CA ILE A 218 -21.87 -15.43 9.99
C ILE A 218 -20.95 -15.58 8.78
N LYS A 219 -21.53 -15.47 7.58
CA LYS A 219 -20.75 -15.44 6.34
C LYS A 219 -20.40 -14.00 6.00
N LEU A 220 -19.11 -13.71 6.02
CA LEU A 220 -18.59 -12.39 5.76
C LEU A 220 -17.48 -12.41 4.72
N ARG A 221 -17.20 -11.23 4.19
CA ARG A 221 -15.97 -10.94 3.46
C ARG A 221 -15.15 -9.99 4.31
N LEU A 222 -13.95 -10.44 4.74
CA LEU A 222 -12.97 -9.54 5.33
C LEU A 222 -12.42 -8.62 4.24
N GLU A 223 -12.28 -7.35 4.60
CA GLU A 223 -11.71 -6.30 3.77
C GLU A 223 -10.35 -5.87 4.36
N GLN A 224 -9.98 -4.61 4.15
CA GLN A 224 -8.73 -4.02 4.64
C GLN A 224 -8.64 -3.99 6.17
N ALA A 225 -7.41 -3.98 6.67
CA ALA A 225 -7.13 -3.72 8.08
C ALA A 225 -7.63 -2.32 8.47
N TYR A 226 -8.26 -2.24 9.64
CA TYR A 226 -8.79 -1.00 10.22
C TYR A 226 -7.97 -0.50 11.40
N SER A 227 -7.51 -1.40 12.25
CA SER A 227 -6.75 -1.02 13.43
C SER A 227 -5.78 -2.13 13.79
N VAL A 228 -4.52 -1.77 13.93
CA VAL A 228 -3.47 -2.68 14.37
C VAL A 228 -2.75 -2.02 15.53
N PHE A 229 -2.68 -2.71 16.65
CA PHE A 229 -1.99 -2.18 17.82
C PHE A 229 -1.41 -3.25 18.73
N ASP A 230 -0.35 -2.90 19.43
CA ASP A 230 0.27 -3.74 20.45
C ASP A 230 -0.18 -3.32 21.86
N ASP A 231 -0.63 -4.28 22.67
CA ASP A 231 -0.69 -4.11 24.13
C ASP A 231 0.61 -4.62 24.75
N ARG A 232 1.51 -3.68 25.04
CA ARG A 232 2.82 -3.97 25.62
C ARG A 232 2.74 -4.53 27.04
N HIS A 233 1.63 -4.31 27.75
CA HIS A 233 1.48 -4.82 29.11
C HIS A 233 1.12 -6.30 29.11
N SER A 234 0.21 -6.71 28.23
CA SER A 234 -0.17 -8.13 28.07
C SER A 234 0.70 -8.89 27.08
N GLY A 235 1.56 -8.20 26.32
CA GLY A 235 2.33 -8.80 25.24
C GLY A 235 1.43 -9.39 24.17
N THR A 236 0.31 -8.72 23.86
CA THR A 236 -0.66 -9.18 22.86
C THR A 236 -0.72 -8.23 21.68
N HIS A 237 -0.63 -8.79 20.48
CA HIS A 237 -0.82 -8.08 19.23
C HIS A 237 -2.28 -8.11 18.80
N PHE A 238 -2.85 -6.99 18.36
CA PHE A 238 -4.24 -6.91 17.89
C PHE A 238 -4.32 -6.43 16.46
N ALA A 239 -5.03 -7.16 15.61
CA ALA A 239 -5.38 -6.76 14.26
C ALA A 239 -6.91 -6.85 14.05
N TYR A 240 -7.54 -5.72 13.74
CA TYR A 240 -8.96 -5.64 13.43
C TYR A 240 -9.16 -5.22 11.97
N PHE A 241 -10.01 -5.95 11.26
CA PHE A 241 -10.34 -5.74 9.86
C PHE A 241 -11.76 -5.21 9.69
N LEU A 242 -12.00 -4.42 8.64
CA LEU A 242 -13.37 -4.15 8.21
C LEU A 242 -13.96 -5.40 7.56
N ALA A 243 -15.27 -5.58 7.72
CA ALA A 243 -15.97 -6.69 7.10
C ALA A 243 -17.41 -6.32 6.77
N ASN A 244 -17.92 -6.89 5.69
CA ASN A 244 -19.32 -6.82 5.32
C ASN A 244 -19.93 -8.24 5.39
N SER A 245 -21.09 -8.34 6.03
CA SER A 245 -21.86 -9.58 6.10
C SER A 245 -22.60 -9.80 4.77
N THR A 246 -22.61 -11.04 4.29
CA THR A 246 -23.30 -11.42 3.03
C THR A 246 -24.64 -12.11 3.26
N SER A 247 -25.00 -12.39 4.52
CA SER A 247 -26.26 -13.02 4.91
C SER A 247 -26.74 -12.51 6.25
N SER A 248 -27.97 -12.00 6.31
CA SER A 248 -28.65 -11.59 7.54
C SER A 248 -29.15 -12.81 8.32
N SER A 249 -28.26 -13.53 8.98
CA SER A 249 -28.63 -14.54 9.96
C SER A 249 -28.65 -13.90 11.34
N SER A 250 -29.83 -13.81 11.95
CA SER A 250 -29.98 -13.42 13.35
C SER A 250 -29.27 -14.46 14.22
N ASN A 251 -28.13 -14.11 14.78
CA ASN A 251 -27.38 -14.95 15.68
C ASN A 251 -27.49 -14.42 17.10
N ASP A 252 -27.97 -15.24 18.04
CA ASP A 252 -28.18 -14.86 19.45
C ASP A 252 -26.88 -14.47 20.18
N THR A 253 -25.71 -14.74 19.59
CA THR A 253 -24.41 -14.42 20.21
C THR A 253 -23.84 -13.05 19.85
N LEU A 254 -24.34 -12.39 18.79
CA LEU A 254 -23.89 -11.05 18.39
C LEU A 254 -25.03 -10.05 18.46
N GLN A 255 -24.74 -8.89 19.03
CA GLN A 255 -25.68 -7.79 19.12
C GLN A 255 -25.42 -6.80 18.01
N ALA A 256 -26.45 -6.52 17.20
CA ALA A 256 -26.43 -5.42 16.25
C ALA A 256 -26.59 -4.10 17.01
N VAL A 257 -25.58 -3.23 16.92
CA VAL A 257 -25.57 -1.92 17.58
C VAL A 257 -25.51 -0.81 16.54
N PRO A 258 -26.41 0.20 16.59
CA PRO A 258 -26.35 1.33 15.68
C PRO A 258 -25.00 2.04 15.72
N ILE A 259 -24.46 2.39 14.55
CA ILE A 259 -23.13 3.03 14.43
C ILE A 259 -23.03 4.30 15.27
N GLN A 260 -24.11 5.08 15.34
CA GLN A 260 -24.17 6.33 16.12
C GLN A 260 -24.04 6.13 17.64
N ASP A 261 -24.39 4.94 18.14
CA ASP A 261 -24.41 4.66 19.59
C ASP A 261 -23.06 4.10 20.07
N LEU A 262 -22.19 3.67 19.15
CA LEU A 262 -20.91 3.02 19.45
C LEU A 262 -20.04 3.86 20.40
N ALA A 263 -19.95 5.18 20.19
CA ALA A 263 -19.11 6.05 21.01
C ALA A 263 -19.57 6.12 22.50
N GLY A 264 -20.83 5.76 22.79
CA GLY A 264 -21.39 5.76 24.14
C GLY A 264 -21.32 4.42 24.89
N LEU A 265 -20.82 3.37 24.24
CA LEU A 265 -20.76 2.04 24.86
C LEU A 265 -19.55 1.87 25.79
N SER A 266 -19.70 0.97 26.76
CA SER A 266 -18.56 0.45 27.53
C SER A 266 -17.93 -0.73 26.81
N TYR A 267 -16.63 -0.63 26.53
CA TYR A 267 -15.87 -1.66 25.81
C TYR A 267 -14.93 -2.44 26.72
N SER A 268 -14.59 -3.67 26.29
CA SER A 268 -13.73 -4.60 27.03
C SER A 268 -12.30 -4.09 27.27
N SER A 269 -11.86 -3.07 26.53
CA SER A 269 -10.60 -2.36 26.79
C SER A 269 -10.68 -0.89 26.32
N PRO A 270 -9.84 0.01 26.89
CA PRO A 270 -9.73 1.38 26.41
C PRO A 270 -9.33 1.50 24.94
N ALA A 271 -8.42 0.63 24.46
CA ALA A 271 -7.99 0.63 23.05
C ALA A 271 -9.15 0.27 22.11
N ILE A 272 -9.97 -0.71 22.47
CA ILE A 272 -11.17 -1.06 21.70
C ILE A 272 -12.18 0.10 21.76
N ALA A 273 -12.34 0.77 22.90
CA ALA A 273 -13.22 1.94 23.00
C ALA A 273 -12.79 3.07 22.04
N GLN A 274 -11.50 3.39 22.00
CA GLN A 274 -10.95 4.39 21.09
C GLN A 274 -11.12 3.99 19.63
N MET A 275 -10.80 2.74 19.28
CA MET A 275 -10.97 2.20 17.93
C MET A 275 -12.43 2.32 17.46
N MET A 276 -13.39 1.96 18.32
CA MET A 276 -14.81 1.97 17.95
C MET A 276 -15.41 3.37 17.93
N ALA A 277 -14.99 4.27 18.82
CA ALA A 277 -15.36 5.68 18.75
C ALA A 277 -14.86 6.34 17.46
N ARG A 278 -13.63 6.00 17.03
CA ARG A 278 -13.09 6.45 15.74
C ARG A 278 -13.88 5.88 14.56
N PHE A 279 -14.17 4.59 14.58
CA PHE A 279 -14.99 3.96 13.53
C PHE A 279 -16.36 4.66 13.40
N ALA A 280 -17.01 4.96 14.51
CA ALA A 280 -18.30 5.67 14.52
C ALA A 280 -18.21 7.07 13.90
N LEU A 281 -17.11 7.79 14.13
CA LEU A 281 -16.86 9.09 13.51
C LEU A 281 -16.65 8.95 12.00
N GLU A 282 -15.79 8.02 11.60
CA GLU A 282 -15.37 7.80 10.21
C GLU A 282 -16.52 7.25 9.33
N ALA A 283 -17.34 6.35 9.88
CA ALA A 283 -18.49 5.77 9.19
C ALA A 283 -19.52 6.81 8.71
N ARG A 284 -19.56 8.00 9.32
CA ARG A 284 -20.39 9.14 8.88
C ARG A 284 -19.85 9.86 7.66
N THR A 285 -18.53 9.77 7.45
CA THR A 285 -17.79 10.50 6.40
C THR A 285 -17.35 9.60 5.25
N GLY A 286 -17.40 8.27 5.42
CA GLY A 286 -17.02 7.29 4.41
C GLY A 286 -15.51 7.08 4.24
N GLY A 287 -14.66 7.79 4.99
CA GLY A 287 -13.21 7.64 4.98
C GLY A 287 -12.73 6.77 6.14
N PHE A 288 -12.39 5.52 5.88
CA PHE A 288 -11.85 4.61 6.91
C PHE A 288 -10.33 4.61 6.88
N ALA A 289 -9.72 5.27 7.87
CA ALA A 289 -8.28 5.32 8.02
C ALA A 289 -7.81 4.18 8.94
N LEU A 290 -6.71 3.51 8.62
CA LEU A 290 -6.15 2.48 9.54
C LEU A 290 -5.26 3.13 10.58
N TYR A 291 -5.41 2.64 11.80
CA TYR A 291 -4.60 3.01 12.93
C TYR A 291 -3.45 2.04 13.09
N LEU A 292 -2.24 2.55 13.30
CA LEU A 292 -1.05 1.78 13.66
C LEU A 292 -0.47 2.34 14.95
N GLY A 293 -0.26 1.51 15.98
CA GLY A 293 0.36 2.00 17.20
C GLY A 293 0.43 0.99 18.33
N ASP A 294 0.44 1.51 19.56
CA ASP A 294 0.18 0.73 20.76
C ASP A 294 -1.24 1.00 21.29
N ALA A 295 -1.62 0.29 22.35
CA ALA A 295 -2.94 0.39 22.99
C ALA A 295 -3.28 1.79 23.53
N GLN A 296 -2.35 2.76 23.51
CA GLN A 296 -2.55 4.12 24.03
C GLN A 296 -2.19 5.23 23.02
N ARG A 297 -1.29 4.99 22.06
CA ARG A 297 -0.76 5.98 21.11
C ARG A 297 -0.46 5.34 19.75
N GLY A 298 -0.75 6.06 18.67
CA GLY A 298 -0.54 5.57 17.31
C GLY A 298 -0.89 6.60 16.25
N ASP A 299 -0.55 6.27 15.01
CA ASP A 299 -0.74 7.09 13.82
C ASP A 299 -1.93 6.60 13.00
N VAL A 300 -2.67 7.54 12.41
CA VAL A 300 -3.85 7.28 11.59
C VAL A 300 -3.48 7.56 10.13
N HIS A 301 -3.42 6.51 9.31
CA HIS A 301 -3.17 6.66 7.87
C HIS A 301 -4.49 6.60 7.07
N PRO A 302 -4.85 7.66 6.34
CA PRO A 302 -6.06 7.73 5.52
C PRO A 302 -6.18 6.62 4.46
N SER A 303 -7.41 6.27 4.07
CA SER A 303 -7.66 5.33 2.96
C SER A 303 -7.08 5.79 1.61
N SER A 304 -6.83 7.09 1.43
CA SER A 304 -6.17 7.64 0.24
C SER A 304 -4.67 7.29 0.13
N GLU A 305 -4.07 6.77 1.20
CA GLU A 305 -2.67 6.32 1.26
C GLU A 305 -2.56 4.78 1.20
N ARG A 306 -3.66 4.07 0.86
CA ARG A 306 -3.82 2.62 1.07
C ARG A 306 -4.36 1.82 -0.10
N ILE A 307 -4.66 2.45 -1.23
CA ILE A 307 -5.22 1.77 -2.40
C ILE A 307 -4.16 1.69 -3.46
#